data_AF-A0A9D7ZDV2-F1
#
_entry.id   AF-A0A9D7ZDV2-F1
#
_cell.length_a   1.000
_cell.length_b   1.000
_cell.length_c   1.000
_cell.angle_alpha   90.00
_cell.angle_beta   90.00
_cell.angle_gamma   90.00
#
_symmetry.space_group_name_H-M   'P 1'
#
loop_
_entity.id
_entity.type
_entity.pdbx_description
1 polymer ?
#
loop_
_entity_poly.entity_id
_entity_poly.type
_entity_poly.pdbx_seq_one_letter_code
_entity_poly.pdbx_strand_id
1 'polypeptide(L)'
;MSDDKPIDPNLLKRMMMGEFSANSFQDNNLQHNKSKKNIELDLHFDKLYPTKSFLTSNEKLNLQLEAVNEFIESSKKNSVRFVYVIYGKGEGVLKKKLITHLSNLKIRHSIIADPPYFGNALKLSL
;
A
#
# COMPACT_ATOMS: atom_id res chain seq x y z
N MET A 1 40.52 -6.98 -0.46
CA MET A 1 40.21 -8.20 0.32
C MET A 1 38.75 -8.07 0.69
N SER A 2 37.92 -8.99 0.21
CA SER A 2 36.46 -8.91 0.27
C SER A 2 35.96 -9.23 1.68
N ASP A 3 35.10 -8.38 2.22
CA ASP A 3 34.39 -8.61 3.49
C ASP A 3 33.33 -9.71 3.31
N ASP A 4 33.70 -10.95 3.62
CA ASP A 4 32.79 -12.10 3.65
C ASP A 4 31.91 -11.98 4.92
N LYS A 5 30.74 -11.36 4.78
CA LYS A 5 29.71 -11.41 5.83
C LYS A 5 29.26 -12.87 5.96
N PRO A 6 29.29 -13.48 7.17
CA PRO A 6 28.87 -14.86 7.34
C PRO A 6 27.40 -15.01 6.93
N ILE A 7 27.14 -15.99 6.08
CA ILE A 7 25.80 -16.33 5.61
C ILE A 7 24.98 -16.80 6.80
N ASP A 8 23.83 -16.18 7.02
CA ASP A 8 22.96 -16.47 8.15
C ASP A 8 22.46 -17.93 8.06
N PRO A 9 22.75 -18.80 9.05
CA PRO A 9 22.46 -20.24 8.97
C PRO A 9 20.96 -20.52 8.90
N ASN A 10 20.12 -19.62 9.41
CA ASN A 10 18.66 -19.73 9.29
C ASN A 10 18.18 -19.46 7.86
N LEU A 11 18.83 -18.54 7.15
CA LEU A 11 18.52 -18.23 5.75
C LEU A 11 18.85 -19.42 4.85
N LEU A 12 20.02 -20.04 5.08
CA LEU A 12 20.47 -21.20 4.33
C LEU A 12 19.53 -22.40 4.55
N LYS A 13 19.13 -22.64 5.80
CA LYS A 13 18.16 -23.70 6.15
C LYS A 13 16.81 -23.49 5.46
N ARG A 14 16.32 -22.25 5.38
CA ARG A 14 15.04 -21.92 4.74
C ARG A 14 15.08 -22.08 3.22
N MET A 15 16.21 -21.74 2.58
CA MET A 15 16.42 -22.01 1.15
C MET A 15 16.46 -23.51 0.86
N MET A 16 17.11 -24.31 1.70
CA MET A 16 17.21 -25.76 1.53
C MET A 16 15.88 -26.50 1.76
N MET A 17 14.97 -25.96 2.57
CA MET A 17 13.66 -26.57 2.84
C MET A 17 12.58 -26.22 1.80
N GLY A 18 12.92 -25.45 0.75
CA GLY A 18 11.99 -25.19 -0.37
C GLY A 18 10.82 -24.26 -0.03
N GLU A 19 10.89 -23.52 1.08
CA GLU A 19 9.81 -22.61 1.51
C GLU A 19 9.68 -21.34 0.63
N PHE A 20 10.65 -21.06 -0.24
CA PHE A 20 10.53 -20.01 -1.26
C PHE A 20 9.76 -20.52 -2.48
N SER A 21 8.47 -20.79 -2.30
CA SER A 21 7.53 -20.87 -3.42
C SER A 21 7.37 -19.46 -4.02
N ALA A 22 7.40 -19.35 -5.35
CA ALA A 22 7.61 -18.11 -6.12
C ALA A 22 6.50 -17.04 -6.04
N ASN A 23 5.71 -16.99 -4.96
CA ASN A 23 4.59 -16.07 -4.81
C ASN A 23 4.46 -15.37 -3.44
N SER A 24 5.53 -15.34 -2.65
CA SER A 24 5.53 -14.67 -1.34
C SER A 24 6.49 -13.48 -1.32
N PHE A 25 6.08 -12.37 -1.95
CA PHE A 25 6.60 -11.05 -1.61
C PHE A 25 6.06 -10.65 -0.24
N GLN A 26 6.67 -11.22 0.80
CA GLN A 26 6.45 -10.82 2.17
C GLN A 26 7.80 -10.42 2.76
N ASP A 27 8.34 -9.33 2.22
CA ASP A 27 9.42 -8.62 2.88
C ASP A 27 8.80 -7.82 4.04
N ASN A 28 8.98 -8.37 5.23
CA ASN A 28 8.79 -7.69 6.49
C ASN A 28 9.94 -6.69 6.67
N ASN A 29 9.80 -5.50 6.10
CA ASN A 29 10.67 -4.37 6.41
C ASN A 29 9.93 -3.34 7.28
N LEU A 30 9.54 -3.78 8.48
CA LEU A 30 9.18 -2.91 9.60
C LEU A 30 10.48 -2.43 10.26
N GLN A 31 11.17 -1.47 9.63
CA GLN A 31 11.94 -0.38 10.26
C GLN A 31 12.95 0.21 9.27
N HIS A 32 12.52 1.17 8.43
CA HIS A 32 13.40 2.31 8.15
C HIS A 32 12.63 3.56 7.68
N ASN A 33 12.97 4.69 8.33
CA ASN A 33 12.63 6.07 7.98
C ASN A 33 11.33 6.67 8.53
N LYS A 34 11.34 6.92 9.85
CA LYS A 34 10.87 8.22 10.40
C LYS A 34 11.51 9.34 9.57
N SER A 35 10.73 10.01 8.72
CA SER A 35 10.96 11.34 8.06
C SER A 35 10.67 11.43 6.56
N LYS A 36 10.20 10.37 5.88
CA LYS A 36 9.51 10.59 4.60
C LYS A 36 8.08 11.00 4.92
N LYS A 37 7.67 12.23 4.53
CA LYS A 37 6.26 12.61 4.46
C LYS A 37 5.53 11.42 3.84
N ASN A 38 4.53 10.84 4.52
CA ASN A 38 3.80 9.68 4.02
C ASN A 38 3.07 10.10 2.75
N ILE A 39 3.74 9.97 1.61
CA ILE A 39 3.20 10.28 0.29
C ILE A 39 2.37 9.08 -0.18
N GLU A 40 2.51 7.92 0.44
CA GLU A 40 1.85 6.68 0.02
C GLU A 40 0.89 6.17 1.10
N LEU A 41 -0.30 5.73 0.66
CA LEU A 41 -1.29 5.05 1.48
C LEU A 41 -1.59 3.67 0.89
N ASP A 42 -1.34 2.63 1.66
CA ASP A 42 -1.71 1.26 1.31
C ASP A 42 -3.12 0.95 1.81
N LEU A 43 -4.05 0.69 0.89
CA LEU A 43 -5.45 0.41 1.22
C LEU A 43 -5.75 -1.05 1.53
N HIS A 44 -4.78 -1.98 1.55
CA HIS A 44 -5.09 -3.36 1.93
C HIS A 44 -5.68 -3.39 3.34
N PHE A 45 -6.90 -3.95 3.47
CA PHE A 45 -7.67 -3.85 4.70
C PHE A 45 -6.93 -4.43 5.90
N ASP A 46 -6.24 -5.57 5.73
CA ASP A 46 -5.47 -6.20 6.80
C ASP A 46 -4.26 -5.36 7.26
N LYS A 47 -3.77 -4.44 6.42
CA LYS A 47 -2.74 -3.47 6.80
C LYS A 47 -3.31 -2.25 7.53
N LEU A 48 -4.49 -1.77 7.09
CA LEU A 48 -5.16 -0.62 7.72
C LEU A 48 -5.80 -0.99 9.07
N TYR A 49 -6.46 -2.15 9.12
CA TYR A 49 -7.28 -2.58 10.25
C TYR A 49 -7.08 -4.08 10.54
N PRO A 50 -5.89 -4.49 11.02
CA PRO A 50 -5.54 -5.90 11.27
C PRO A 50 -6.46 -6.58 12.30
N THR A 51 -7.10 -5.81 13.19
CA THR A 51 -7.99 -6.34 14.23
C THR A 51 -9.46 -6.39 13.80
N LYS A 52 -9.81 -5.89 12.61
CA LYS A 52 -11.20 -5.77 12.14
C LYS A 52 -11.55 -6.69 10.97
N SER A 53 -10.82 -7.80 10.82
CA SER A 53 -10.99 -8.72 9.68
C SER A 53 -12.38 -9.38 9.61
N PHE A 54 -13.14 -9.38 10.71
CA PHE A 54 -14.51 -9.91 10.80
C PHE A 54 -15.57 -9.06 10.10
N LEU A 55 -15.24 -7.82 9.69
CA LEU A 55 -16.18 -6.93 9.02
C LEU A 55 -16.57 -7.44 7.62
N THR A 56 -17.79 -7.12 7.19
CA THR A 56 -18.27 -7.43 5.85
C THR A 56 -17.52 -6.62 4.79
N SER A 57 -17.49 -7.11 3.56
CA SER A 57 -16.80 -6.43 2.44
C SER A 57 -17.26 -4.98 2.23
N ASN A 58 -18.54 -4.69 2.48
CA ASN A 58 -19.08 -3.34 2.34
C ASN A 58 -18.61 -2.41 3.47
N GLU A 59 -18.56 -2.90 4.71
CA GLU A 59 -18.02 -2.14 5.84
C GLU A 59 -16.53 -1.87 5.67
N LYS A 60 -15.77 -2.89 5.23
CA LYS A 60 -14.34 -2.75 4.92
C LYS A 60 -14.09 -1.65 3.89
N LEU A 61 -14.90 -1.65 2.82
CA LEU A 61 -14.81 -0.68 1.74
C LEU A 61 -15.14 0.74 2.21
N ASN A 62 -16.13 0.91 3.08
CA ASN A 62 -16.44 2.22 3.65
C ASN A 62 -15.28 2.76 4.51
N LEU A 63 -14.72 1.91 5.39
CA LEU A 63 -13.56 2.29 6.21
C LEU A 63 -12.33 2.64 5.36
N GLN A 64 -12.09 1.91 4.27
CA GLN A 64 -11.01 2.24 3.33
C GLN A 64 -11.20 3.63 2.70
N LEU A 65 -12.42 3.98 2.29
CA LEU A 65 -12.70 5.31 1.74
C LEU A 65 -12.54 6.42 2.79
N GLU A 66 -12.95 6.15 4.03
CA GLU A 66 -12.77 7.06 5.15
C GLU A 66 -11.28 7.32 5.42
N ALA A 67 -10.46 6.27 5.45
CA ALA A 67 -9.00 6.37 5.59
C ALA A 67 -8.37 7.20 4.45
N VAL A 68 -8.86 7.06 3.22
CA VAL A 68 -8.41 7.91 2.09
C VAL A 68 -8.72 9.38 2.34
N ASN A 69 -9.91 9.70 2.86
CA ASN A 69 -10.31 11.08 3.14
C ASN A 69 -9.43 11.70 4.22
N GLU A 70 -9.25 11.00 5.34
CA GLU A 70 -8.36 11.44 6.42
C GLU A 70 -6.93 11.64 5.92
N PHE A 71 -6.44 10.73 5.09
CA PHE A 71 -5.12 10.82 4.51
C PHE A 71 -4.97 12.03 3.57
N ILE A 72 -5.97 12.30 2.71
CA ILE A 72 -6.00 13.48 1.84
C ILE A 72 -5.98 14.76 2.67
N GLU A 73 -6.83 14.86 3.68
CA GLU A 73 -6.92 16.06 4.52
C GLU A 73 -5.63 16.28 5.33
N SER A 74 -5.05 15.22 5.89
CA SER A 74 -3.75 15.31 6.54
C SER A 74 -2.64 15.72 5.58
N SER A 75 -2.68 15.26 4.33
CA SER A 75 -1.69 15.57 3.30
C SER A 75 -1.78 17.02 2.84
N LYS A 76 -3.00 17.55 2.66
CA LYS A 76 -3.24 18.98 2.39
C LYS A 76 -2.72 19.85 3.53
N LYS A 77 -3.00 19.47 4.79
CA LYS A 77 -2.50 20.18 5.99
C LYS A 77 -0.97 20.22 6.05
N ASN A 78 -0.30 19.19 5.54
CA ASN A 78 1.15 19.08 5.47
C ASN A 78 1.75 19.69 4.17
N SER A 79 0.95 20.42 3.39
CA SER A 79 1.31 21.03 2.10
C SER A 79 1.97 20.04 1.13
N VAL A 80 1.42 18.83 1.07
CA VAL A 80 1.87 17.78 0.14
C VAL A 80 1.20 17.98 -1.22
N ARG A 81 1.99 18.07 -2.28
CA ARG A 81 1.50 18.34 -3.65
C ARG A 81 0.82 17.15 -4.31
N PHE A 82 1.28 15.94 -4.01
CA PHE A 82 0.72 14.71 -4.56
C PHE A 82 0.92 13.57 -3.59
N VAL A 83 0.01 12.59 -3.65
CA VAL A 83 0.07 11.35 -2.88
C VAL A 83 -0.25 10.15 -3.77
N TYR A 84 0.19 8.97 -3.39
CA TYR A 84 -0.11 7.70 -4.03
C TYR A 84 -1.02 6.87 -3.13
N VAL A 85 -2.06 6.30 -3.72
CA VAL A 85 -3.00 5.42 -3.04
C VAL A 85 -2.95 4.06 -3.71
N ILE A 86 -2.49 3.05 -2.98
CA ILE A 86 -2.28 1.68 -3.47
C ILE A 86 -3.53 0.88 -3.12
N TYR A 87 -4.25 0.40 -4.14
CA TYR A 87 -5.54 -0.30 -3.98
C TYR A 87 -5.48 -1.79 -4.37
N GLY A 88 -4.33 -2.25 -4.88
CA GLY A 88 -4.07 -3.67 -5.17
C GLY A 88 -4.70 -4.19 -6.47
N LYS A 89 -4.42 -5.47 -6.76
CA LYS A 89 -4.79 -6.18 -8.00
C LYS A 89 -6.09 -7.01 -7.84
N GLY A 90 -7.06 -6.49 -7.11
CA GLY A 90 -8.35 -7.18 -6.93
C GLY A 90 -9.24 -7.12 -8.19
N GLU A 91 -10.53 -7.45 -8.05
CA GLU A 91 -11.54 -7.37 -9.11
C GLU A 91 -11.85 -5.94 -9.60
N GLY A 92 -11.20 -4.93 -9.02
CA GLY A 92 -11.38 -3.53 -9.36
C GLY A 92 -12.61 -2.87 -8.72
N VAL A 93 -13.30 -3.52 -7.78
CA VAL A 93 -14.39 -2.93 -7.01
C VAL A 93 -13.89 -1.70 -6.22
N LEU A 94 -12.80 -1.88 -5.47
CA LEU A 94 -12.17 -0.80 -4.71
C LEU A 94 -11.70 0.34 -5.63
N LYS A 95 -11.09 0.00 -6.77
CA LYS A 95 -10.68 0.97 -7.80
C LYS A 95 -11.86 1.81 -8.30
N LYS A 96 -12.96 1.16 -8.71
CA LYS A 96 -14.16 1.85 -9.24
C LYS A 96 -14.73 2.79 -8.19
N LYS A 97 -14.93 2.31 -6.97
CA LYS A 97 -15.47 3.12 -5.88
C LYS A 97 -14.57 4.29 -5.52
N LEU A 98 -13.25 4.06 -5.46
CA LEU A 98 -12.26 5.08 -5.17
C LEU A 98 -12.25 6.17 -6.25
N ILE A 99 -12.26 5.80 -7.54
CA ILE A 99 -12.34 6.75 -8.66
C ILE A 99 -13.62 7.60 -8.57
N THR A 100 -14.77 6.97 -8.33
CA THR A 100 -16.04 7.70 -8.14
C THR A 100 -15.95 8.66 -6.95
N HIS A 101 -15.40 8.20 -5.83
CA HIS A 101 -15.25 9.01 -4.62
C HIS A 101 -14.33 10.22 -4.85
N LEU A 102 -13.17 10.03 -5.50
CA LEU A 102 -12.22 11.10 -5.80
C LEU A 102 -12.78 12.11 -6.81
N SER A 103 -13.57 11.64 -7.77
CA SER A 103 -14.26 12.49 -8.74
C SER A 103 -15.28 13.41 -8.04
N ASN A 104 -16.01 12.88 -7.05
CA ASN A 104 -16.93 13.68 -6.24
C ASN A 104 -16.20 14.77 -5.44
N LEU A 105 -15.00 14.46 -4.94
CA LEU A 105 -14.14 15.42 -4.26
C LEU A 105 -13.42 16.39 -5.21
N LYS A 106 -13.60 16.26 -6.53
CA LYS A 106 -12.92 17.04 -7.58
C LYS A 106 -11.39 16.95 -7.51
N ILE A 107 -10.87 15.82 -7.00
CA ILE A 107 -9.43 15.58 -6.90
C ILE A 107 -8.93 14.96 -8.20
N ARG A 108 -7.91 15.59 -8.79
CA ARG A 108 -7.27 15.07 -10.00
C ARG A 108 -6.50 13.80 -9.65
N HIS A 109 -6.76 12.73 -10.38
CA HIS A 109 -6.15 11.43 -10.14
C HIS A 109 -5.75 10.75 -11.45
N SER A 110 -4.69 9.94 -11.39
CA SER A 110 -4.16 9.19 -12.54
C SER A 110 -3.64 7.83 -12.10
N ILE A 111 -3.87 6.80 -12.91
CA ILE A 111 -3.37 5.44 -12.65
C ILE A 111 -1.89 5.40 -13.00
N ILE A 112 -1.08 4.85 -12.09
CA ILE A 112 0.36 4.70 -12.32
C ILE A 112 0.65 3.28 -12.80
N ALA A 113 1.00 3.15 -14.07
CA ALA A 113 1.36 1.88 -14.71
C ALA A 113 2.83 1.51 -14.48
N ASP A 114 3.68 2.49 -14.17
CA ASP A 114 5.12 2.27 -13.99
C ASP A 114 5.42 1.42 -12.74
N PRO A 115 6.52 0.65 -12.75
CA PRO A 115 7.06 0.03 -11.55
C PRO A 115 7.31 1.08 -10.45
N PRO A 116 7.08 0.78 -9.16
CA PRO A 116 6.71 -0.53 -8.58
C PRO A 116 5.21 -0.82 -8.51
N TYR A 117 4.33 0.05 -9.02
CA TYR A 117 2.89 -0.05 -8.77
C TYR A 117 2.14 -0.89 -9.82
N PHE A 118 2.65 -0.97 -11.05
CA PHE A 118 2.11 -1.83 -12.11
C PHE A 118 0.59 -1.67 -12.34
N GLY A 119 0.08 -0.44 -12.25
CA GLY A 119 -1.35 -0.13 -12.44
C GLY A 119 -2.21 -0.27 -11.18
N ASN A 120 -1.65 -0.68 -10.05
CA ASN A 120 -2.38 -0.95 -8.81
C ASN A 120 -2.39 0.23 -7.83
N ALA A 121 -1.96 1.41 -8.28
CA ALA A 121 -1.97 2.64 -7.51
C ALA A 121 -2.52 3.83 -8.31
N LEU A 122 -3.10 4.79 -7.59
CA LEU A 122 -3.52 6.08 -8.09
C LEU A 122 -2.62 7.16 -7.54
N LYS A 123 -2.12 8.05 -8.40
CA LYS A 123 -1.53 9.33 -7.99
C LYS A 123 -2.62 10.37 -7.89
N LEU A 124 -2.78 10.97 -6.73
CA LEU A 124 -3.67 12.08 -6.44
C LEU A 124 -2.88 13.38 -6.43
N SER A 125 -3.40 14.42 -7.08
CA SER A 125 -2.87 15.78 -6.98
C SER A 125 -3.75 16.58 -6.02
N LEU A 126 -3.14 17.12 -4.96
CA LEU A 126 -3.83 17.80 -3.86
C LEU A 126 -3.69 19.32 -3.97
#